data_AF-A0AAU4JUM1-F1
#
_entry.id   AF-A0AAU4JUM1-F1
#
_cell.length_a   1.000
_cell.length_b   1.000
_cell.length_c   1.000
_cell.angle_alpha   90.00
_cell.angle_beta   90.00
_cell.angle_gamma   90.00
#
_symmetry.space_group_name_H-M   'P 1'
#
loop_
_entity.id
_entity.type
_entity.pdbx_description
1 polymer ?
#
loop_
_entity_poly.entity_id
_entity_poly.type
_entity_poly.pdbx_seq_one_letter_code
_entity_poly.pdbx_strand_id
1 'polypeptide(L)'
;MAHPVRANGDASGAWWAAPPTGRVSHLPGIAPELLRVALDPLPPAAPAIVHYRPTVTRPLGDLVDTVLDELDTAALAMFPRWLTGADHVDSEGTLGVAAVRALAARTAARSRHFGPFLADLAERGLRGPRRPGGRSRFAPGVRAAGLARVIADAYDRESCVLVVALPDLDADAERTLVAAAEWLVRHGGFTVWLAGGPLRHADRVRSVPLPVPARFAGLATATERLPAIAAEPESTVLAWPPIAGVPRGDSAAEQALERALAPHDWARGRRWNQTYEWHVLAAAYRLDLFWPTEGLAVEVDGPEHRGRIAFANDRRRDVQLQLLGLDVLRFTNEQVLTDAPAVVDGIRRLLARRRAGGTHPHGDETS
;
A
#
# COMPACT_ATOMS: atom_id res chain seq x y z
N MET A 1 9.87 -5.32 -25.53
CA MET A 1 9.37 -4.06 -24.94
C MET A 1 7.94 -4.32 -24.50
N ALA A 2 7.69 -4.40 -23.20
CA ALA A 2 6.33 -4.59 -22.69
C ALA A 2 5.58 -3.26 -22.80
N HIS A 3 4.55 -3.22 -23.63
CA HIS A 3 3.55 -2.17 -23.53
C HIS A 3 2.74 -2.42 -22.26
N PRO A 4 2.49 -1.40 -21.42
CA PRO A 4 1.54 -1.55 -20.34
C PRO A 4 0.18 -1.83 -20.99
N VAL A 5 -0.41 -2.99 -20.69
CA VAL A 5 -1.83 -3.19 -20.96
C VAL A 5 -2.54 -2.10 -20.16
N ARG A 6 -3.04 -1.07 -20.86
CA ARG A 6 -4.03 -0.18 -20.28
C ARG A 6 -5.24 -1.05 -20.01
N ALA A 7 -5.39 -1.48 -18.76
CA ALA A 7 -6.64 -2.05 -18.28
C ALA A 7 -7.67 -0.93 -18.34
N ASN A 8 -8.28 -0.76 -19.51
CA ASN A 8 -9.52 -0.03 -19.69
C ASN A 8 -10.64 -0.92 -19.11
N GLY A 9 -10.51 -1.26 -17.83
CA GLY A 9 -11.54 -1.94 -17.07
C GLY A 9 -12.57 -0.88 -16.72
N ASP A 10 -13.71 -0.92 -17.39
CA ASP A 10 -14.84 -0.06 -17.08
C ASP A 10 -15.15 -0.20 -15.57
N ALA A 11 -15.00 0.87 -14.79
CA ALA A 11 -15.27 0.84 -13.35
C ALA A 11 -16.77 0.64 -13.04
N SER A 12 -17.60 0.69 -14.08
CA SER A 12 -19.02 0.38 -14.04
C SER A 12 -19.27 -1.04 -13.53
N GLY A 13 -19.79 -1.14 -12.29
CA GLY A 13 -20.09 -2.41 -11.64
C GLY A 13 -18.97 -2.97 -10.75
N ALA A 14 -17.84 -2.28 -10.60
CA ALA A 14 -16.82 -2.67 -9.64
C ALA A 14 -17.31 -2.49 -8.19
N TRP A 15 -17.17 -3.51 -7.35
CA TRP A 15 -17.70 -3.49 -5.98
C TRP A 15 -17.16 -2.34 -5.12
N TRP A 16 -15.92 -1.92 -5.34
CA TRP A 16 -15.26 -0.84 -4.63
C TRP A 16 -15.65 0.56 -5.14
N ALA A 17 -16.35 0.68 -6.28
CA ALA A 17 -16.77 1.96 -6.85
C ALA A 17 -18.14 2.45 -6.36
N ALA A 18 -18.81 1.69 -5.49
CA ALA A 18 -20.14 2.04 -4.98
C ALA A 18 -20.19 3.36 -4.17
N PRO A 19 -19.20 3.69 -3.31
CA PRO A 19 -19.20 4.95 -2.58
C PRO A 19 -18.94 6.15 -3.51
N PRO A 20 -19.66 7.28 -3.35
CA PRO A 20 -19.43 8.48 -4.15
C PRO A 20 -18.03 9.06 -3.92
N THR A 21 -17.41 9.55 -5.00
CA THR A 21 -16.11 10.22 -4.96
C THR A 21 -16.22 11.64 -4.39
N GLY A 22 -15.13 12.13 -3.80
CA GLY A 22 -15.04 13.49 -3.25
C GLY A 22 -15.98 13.75 -2.07
N ARG A 23 -16.32 12.71 -1.31
CA ARG A 23 -17.22 12.77 -0.14
C ARG A 23 -16.73 11.85 0.96
N VAL A 24 -17.27 12.06 2.17
CA VAL A 24 -17.19 11.10 3.26
C VAL A 24 -18.34 10.10 3.10
N SER A 25 -18.03 8.81 3.09
CA SER A 25 -19.00 7.72 3.05
C SER A 25 -18.76 6.77 4.21
N HIS A 26 -19.83 6.29 4.83
CA HIS A 26 -19.77 5.27 5.87
C HIS A 26 -20.03 3.89 5.24
N LEU A 27 -19.17 2.91 5.54
CA LEU A 27 -19.24 1.53 5.08
C LEU A 27 -19.64 0.62 6.25
N PRO A 28 -20.96 0.53 6.57
CA PRO A 28 -21.43 -0.13 7.78
C PRO A 28 -21.11 -1.62 7.78
N GLY A 29 -20.58 -2.13 8.90
CA GLY A 29 -20.39 -3.55 9.13
C GLY A 29 -19.27 -4.19 8.32
N ILE A 30 -18.49 -3.40 7.58
CA ILE A 30 -17.32 -3.88 6.86
C ILE A 30 -16.09 -3.72 7.76
N ALA A 31 -15.49 -4.85 8.15
CA ALA A 31 -14.25 -4.84 8.91
C ALA A 31 -13.13 -4.12 8.12
N PRO A 32 -12.39 -3.16 8.71
CA PRO A 32 -11.29 -2.47 8.01
C PRO A 32 -10.21 -3.42 7.49
N GLU A 33 -9.93 -4.50 8.22
CA GLU A 33 -9.00 -5.56 7.80
C GLU A 33 -9.48 -6.28 6.53
N LEU A 34 -10.79 -6.49 6.37
CA LEU A 34 -11.36 -7.10 5.18
C LEU A 34 -11.14 -6.23 3.95
N LEU A 35 -11.29 -4.91 4.06
CA LEU A 35 -10.99 -3.97 2.97
C LEU A 35 -9.52 -4.01 2.60
N ARG A 36 -8.63 -4.04 3.60
CA ARG A 36 -7.18 -4.13 3.37
C ARG A 36 -6.82 -5.38 2.57
N VAL A 37 -7.38 -6.54 2.94
CA VAL A 37 -7.16 -7.81 2.23
C VAL A 37 -7.83 -7.82 0.84
N ALA A 38 -9.03 -7.26 0.70
CA ALA A 38 -9.76 -7.30 -0.57
C ALA A 38 -9.25 -6.32 -1.63
N LEU A 39 -8.50 -5.30 -1.21
CA LEU A 39 -7.91 -4.25 -2.07
C LEU A 39 -6.39 -4.44 -2.23
N ASP A 40 -5.88 -5.62 -1.87
CA ASP A 40 -4.47 -6.01 -1.99
C ASP A 40 -4.37 -7.37 -2.71
N PRO A 41 -3.90 -7.42 -3.97
CA PRO A 41 -3.35 -6.32 -4.74
C PRO A 41 -4.41 -5.26 -5.14
N LEU A 42 -3.97 -4.01 -5.30
CA LEU A 42 -4.86 -2.91 -5.68
C LEU A 42 -5.42 -3.12 -7.09
N PRO A 43 -6.76 -3.14 -7.29
CA PRO A 43 -7.33 -3.32 -8.62
C PRO A 43 -6.87 -2.24 -9.61
N PRO A 44 -6.64 -2.58 -10.91
CA PRO A 44 -6.07 -1.63 -11.88
C PRO A 44 -6.85 -0.32 -12.05
N ALA A 45 -8.19 -0.37 -11.99
CA ALA A 45 -9.04 0.82 -12.12
C ALA A 45 -9.38 1.50 -10.77
N ALA A 46 -8.97 0.92 -9.65
CA ALA A 46 -9.25 1.49 -8.33
C ALA A 46 -8.42 2.78 -8.11
N PRO A 47 -8.95 3.77 -7.35
CA PRO A 47 -8.15 4.90 -6.91
C PRO A 47 -6.97 4.42 -6.04
N ALA A 48 -6.00 5.30 -5.78
CA ALA A 48 -4.99 5.00 -4.76
C ALA A 48 -5.71 4.85 -3.41
N ILE A 49 -5.31 3.87 -2.60
CA ILE A 49 -5.96 3.58 -1.32
C ILE A 49 -4.94 3.61 -0.21
N VAL A 50 -5.25 4.35 0.85
CA VAL A 50 -4.48 4.38 2.09
C VAL A 50 -5.43 4.06 3.24
N HIS A 51 -5.07 3.08 4.06
CA HIS A 51 -5.77 2.68 5.26
C HIS A 51 -5.18 3.40 6.46
N TYR A 52 -6.03 4.06 7.25
CA TYR A 52 -5.66 4.77 8.46
C TYR A 52 -6.44 4.22 9.66
N ARG A 53 -5.73 3.95 10.75
CA ARG A 53 -6.29 3.54 12.03
C ARG A 53 -6.01 4.63 13.07
N PRO A 54 -7.04 5.36 13.54
CA PRO A 54 -6.88 6.33 14.61
C PRO A 54 -6.39 5.64 15.90
N THR A 55 -5.38 6.20 16.57
CA THR A 55 -4.81 5.63 17.80
C THR A 55 -5.33 6.30 19.07
N VAL A 56 -5.65 7.60 19.02
CA VAL A 56 -6.15 8.38 20.15
C VAL A 56 -7.11 9.44 19.65
N THR A 57 -8.20 9.67 20.38
CA THR A 57 -9.08 10.82 20.14
C THR A 57 -8.36 12.11 20.53
N ARG A 58 -8.30 13.06 19.61
CA ARG A 58 -7.67 14.38 19.81
C ARG A 58 -8.62 15.48 19.34
N PRO A 59 -8.42 16.74 19.76
CA PRO A 59 -9.08 17.88 19.15
C PRO A 59 -8.91 17.87 17.62
N LEU A 60 -9.86 18.46 16.89
CA LEU A 60 -9.91 18.41 15.43
C LEU A 60 -8.58 18.79 14.75
N GLY A 61 -7.96 19.90 15.18
CA GLY A 61 -6.70 20.38 14.59
C GLY A 61 -5.57 19.37 14.75
N ASP A 62 -5.39 18.85 15.97
CA ASP A 62 -4.35 17.86 16.27
C ASP A 62 -4.58 16.54 15.54
N LEU A 63 -5.84 16.12 15.39
CA LEU A 63 -6.20 14.93 14.63
C LEU A 63 -5.85 15.10 13.14
N VAL A 64 -6.22 16.24 12.54
CA VAL A 64 -5.87 16.55 11.15
C VAL A 64 -4.36 16.58 10.97
N ASP A 65 -3.62 17.26 11.84
CA ASP A 65 -2.16 17.34 11.75
C ASP A 65 -1.52 15.96 11.90
N THR A 66 -2.03 15.12 12.80
CA THR A 66 -1.55 13.73 12.96
C THR A 66 -1.77 12.92 11.69
N VAL A 67 -2.97 12.97 11.09
CA VAL A 67 -3.25 12.27 9.83
C VAL A 67 -2.33 12.77 8.70
N LEU A 68 -2.11 14.08 8.62
CA LEU A 68 -1.24 14.66 7.61
C LEU A 68 0.24 14.32 7.84
N ASP A 69 0.68 14.15 9.08
CA ASP A 69 2.04 13.70 9.41
C ASP A 69 2.23 12.25 8.94
N GLU A 70 1.27 11.36 9.21
CA GLU A 70 1.29 9.97 8.75
C GLU A 70 1.27 9.87 7.21
N LEU A 71 0.39 10.64 6.55
CA LEU A 71 0.32 10.66 5.08
C LEU A 71 1.59 11.22 4.44
N ASP A 72 2.27 12.15 5.11
CA ASP A 72 3.56 12.67 4.66
C ASP A 72 4.65 11.58 4.77
N THR A 73 4.67 10.82 5.87
CA THR A 73 5.53 9.63 6.00
C THR A 73 5.26 8.59 4.91
N ALA A 74 4.00 8.30 4.57
CA ALA A 74 3.68 7.41 3.46
C ALA A 74 4.19 7.95 2.11
N ALA A 75 3.97 9.23 1.82
CA ALA A 75 4.45 9.85 0.59
C ALA A 75 5.98 9.80 0.49
N LEU A 76 6.71 9.99 1.59
CA LEU A 76 8.16 9.81 1.64
C LEU A 76 8.57 8.35 1.40
N ALA A 77 7.86 7.39 1.97
CA ALA A 77 8.10 5.95 1.72
C ALA A 77 7.81 5.53 0.28
N MET A 78 6.96 6.27 -0.44
CA MET A 78 6.68 6.06 -1.86
C MET A 78 7.69 6.77 -2.78
N PHE A 79 8.57 7.64 -2.29
CA PHE A 79 9.60 8.27 -3.12
C PHE A 79 10.62 7.23 -3.60
N PRO A 80 11.10 7.29 -4.87
CA PRO A 80 10.85 8.30 -5.91
C PRO A 80 9.63 8.07 -6.83
N ARG A 81 8.75 7.10 -6.55
CA ARG A 81 7.73 6.62 -7.51
C ARG A 81 6.79 7.69 -8.08
N TRP A 82 6.39 8.66 -7.26
CA TRP A 82 5.51 9.75 -7.66
C TRP A 82 6.22 10.90 -8.38
N LEU A 83 7.55 10.86 -8.52
CA LEU A 83 8.35 11.86 -9.23
C LEU A 83 9.14 11.22 -10.36
N THR A 84 8.54 11.10 -11.53
CA THR A 84 9.16 10.49 -12.71
C THR A 84 10.55 11.07 -13.00
N GLY A 85 11.55 10.21 -13.11
CA GLY A 85 12.95 10.58 -13.37
C GLY A 85 13.80 10.84 -12.13
N ALA A 86 13.22 10.76 -10.93
CA ALA A 86 13.97 10.87 -9.68
C ALA A 86 14.75 9.58 -9.31
N ASP A 87 14.45 8.44 -9.95
CA ASP A 87 15.13 7.15 -9.74
C ASP A 87 16.64 7.18 -10.02
N HIS A 88 17.11 8.17 -10.79
CA HIS A 88 18.51 8.32 -11.21
C HIS A 88 19.25 9.45 -10.48
N VAL A 89 18.63 10.07 -9.48
CA VAL A 89 19.23 11.20 -8.76
C VAL A 89 20.01 10.68 -7.57
N ASP A 90 21.32 10.95 -7.56
CA ASP A 90 22.18 10.58 -6.44
C ASP A 90 21.79 11.33 -5.16
N SER A 91 21.66 10.58 -4.05
CA SER A 91 21.35 11.12 -2.73
C SER A 91 22.56 11.77 -2.04
N GLU A 92 23.78 11.45 -2.49
CA GLU A 92 25.03 11.90 -1.89
C GLU A 92 25.53 13.21 -2.51
N GLY A 93 24.88 14.33 -2.18
CA GLY A 93 25.42 15.65 -2.54
C GLY A 93 24.40 16.78 -2.68
N THR A 94 24.90 18.02 -2.70
CA THR A 94 24.10 19.24 -2.91
C THR A 94 23.52 19.33 -4.33
N LEU A 95 24.20 18.75 -5.32
CA LEU A 95 23.74 18.67 -6.71
C LEU A 95 22.48 17.81 -6.85
N GLY A 96 22.38 16.69 -6.12
CA GLY A 96 21.18 15.84 -6.10
C GLY A 96 19.95 16.59 -5.59
N VAL A 97 20.11 17.37 -4.52
CA VAL A 97 19.04 18.22 -3.98
C VAL A 97 18.59 19.26 -5.00
N ALA A 98 19.51 19.96 -5.67
CA ALA A 98 19.16 20.92 -6.70
C ALA A 98 18.42 20.25 -7.88
N ALA A 99 18.90 19.07 -8.31
CA ALA A 99 18.31 18.29 -9.39
C ALA A 99 16.88 17.84 -9.07
N VAL A 100 16.64 17.26 -7.88
CA VAL A 100 15.31 16.77 -7.50
C VAL A 100 14.32 17.91 -7.32
N ARG A 101 14.75 19.05 -6.76
CA ARG A 101 13.92 20.25 -6.65
C ARG A 101 13.55 20.83 -8.02
N ALA A 102 14.51 20.87 -8.95
CA ALA A 102 14.27 21.33 -10.31
C ALA A 102 13.31 20.39 -11.06
N LEU A 103 13.43 19.08 -10.85
CA LEU A 103 12.52 18.09 -11.41
C LEU A 103 11.09 18.24 -10.85
N ALA A 104 10.96 18.40 -9.53
CA ALA A 104 9.68 18.69 -8.89
C ALA A 104 9.05 19.99 -9.41
N ALA A 105 9.84 21.06 -9.57
CA ALA A 105 9.34 22.32 -10.13
C ALA A 105 8.84 22.17 -11.58
N ARG A 106 9.56 21.43 -12.42
CA ARG A 106 9.13 21.12 -13.81
C ARG A 106 7.86 20.27 -13.85
N THR A 107 7.73 19.32 -12.93
CA THR A 107 6.55 18.46 -12.81
C THR A 107 5.34 19.30 -12.37
N ALA A 108 5.51 20.15 -11.36
CA ALA A 108 4.48 21.05 -10.88
C ALA A 108 4.02 22.07 -11.95
N ALA A 109 4.94 22.58 -12.77
CA ALA A 109 4.60 23.50 -13.86
C ALA A 109 3.69 22.89 -14.93
N ARG A 110 3.60 21.56 -15.02
CA ARG A 110 2.79 20.82 -16.01
C ARG A 110 1.62 20.05 -15.38
N SER A 111 1.36 20.27 -14.10
CA SER A 111 0.36 19.53 -13.34
C SER A 111 -0.38 20.45 -12.37
N ARG A 112 -1.22 19.87 -11.52
CA ARG A 112 -1.94 20.61 -10.48
C ARG A 112 -1.17 20.69 -9.16
N HIS A 113 0.08 20.23 -9.13
CA HIS A 113 0.91 20.24 -7.93
C HIS A 113 1.32 21.66 -7.55
N PHE A 114 1.36 21.92 -6.24
CA PHE A 114 1.95 23.15 -5.72
C PHE A 114 3.48 22.99 -5.67
N GLY A 115 4.18 23.63 -6.61
CA GLY A 115 5.62 23.46 -6.83
C GLY A 115 6.50 23.56 -5.57
N PRO A 116 6.32 24.57 -4.70
CA PRO A 116 7.10 24.67 -3.47
C PRO A 116 6.93 23.47 -2.52
N PHE A 117 5.71 22.94 -2.40
CA PHE A 117 5.44 21.75 -1.59
C PHE A 117 6.06 20.50 -2.22
N LEU A 118 5.86 20.29 -3.53
CA LEU A 118 6.40 19.12 -4.22
C LEU A 118 7.93 19.08 -4.15
N ALA A 119 8.60 20.23 -4.32
CA ALA A 119 10.05 20.34 -4.24
C ALA A 119 10.60 20.09 -2.83
N ASP A 120 9.88 20.54 -1.79
CA ASP A 120 10.22 20.28 -0.39
C ASP A 120 10.09 18.79 -0.05
N LEU A 121 8.97 18.17 -0.43
CA LEU A 121 8.75 16.73 -0.22
C LEU A 121 9.79 15.89 -0.97
N ALA A 122 10.15 16.28 -2.20
CA ALA A 122 11.14 15.55 -2.99
C ALA A 122 12.56 15.66 -2.41
N GLU A 123 12.94 16.83 -1.89
CA GLU A 123 14.20 17.00 -1.16
C GLU A 123 14.24 16.15 0.11
N ARG A 124 13.14 16.10 0.87
CA ARG A 124 13.03 15.24 2.07
C ARG A 124 13.09 13.76 1.71
N GLY A 125 12.42 13.34 0.64
CA GLY A 125 12.49 11.98 0.10
C GLY A 125 13.92 11.57 -0.29
N LEU A 126 14.65 12.46 -0.98
CA LEU A 126 16.03 12.21 -1.41
C LEU A 126 17.01 12.10 -0.23
N ARG A 127 16.89 12.98 0.78
CA ARG A 127 17.81 13.02 1.94
C ARG A 127 17.66 11.86 2.91
N GLY A 128 16.55 11.12 2.82
CA GLY A 128 16.34 9.92 3.60
C GLY A 128 14.89 9.78 4.03
N PRO A 129 14.15 8.78 3.51
CA PRO A 129 12.77 8.52 3.92
C PRO A 129 12.64 8.07 5.40
N ARG A 130 13.76 7.69 6.05
CA ARG A 130 13.81 7.14 7.42
C ARG A 130 14.15 8.15 8.51
N ARG A 131 14.49 9.39 8.16
CA ARG A 131 14.60 10.47 9.13
C ARG A 131 13.38 11.36 8.91
N PRO A 132 12.35 11.31 9.77
CA PRO A 132 11.24 12.27 9.76
C PRO A 132 11.81 13.67 10.09
N GLY A 133 12.51 14.26 9.13
CA GLY A 133 13.19 15.52 9.26
C GLY A 133 12.18 16.63 9.19
N GLY A 134 11.72 17.07 10.37
CA GLY A 134 10.92 18.27 10.58
C GLY A 134 9.46 18.15 10.11
N ARG A 135 8.54 18.68 10.91
CA ARG A 135 7.16 18.92 10.45
C ARG A 135 7.20 19.74 9.16
N SER A 136 6.36 19.36 8.21
CA SER A 136 6.15 20.14 6.99
C SER A 136 5.87 21.60 7.36
N ARG A 137 6.60 22.54 6.76
CA ARG A 137 6.42 23.99 7.01
C ARG A 137 5.15 24.58 6.38
N PHE A 138 4.42 23.77 5.61
CA PHE A 138 3.26 24.21 4.85
C PHE A 138 1.99 24.14 5.70
N ALA A 139 1.08 25.08 5.46
CA ALA A 139 -0.22 25.08 6.10
C ALA A 139 -0.98 23.75 5.82
N PRO A 140 -1.82 23.26 6.77
CA PRO A 140 -2.50 21.97 6.64
C PRO A 140 -3.22 21.77 5.32
N GLY A 141 -3.93 22.78 4.80
CA GLY A 141 -4.64 22.66 3.51
C GLY A 141 -3.73 22.42 2.31
N VAL A 142 -2.52 23.01 2.30
CA VAL A 142 -1.51 22.77 1.25
C VAL A 142 -0.97 21.35 1.36
N ARG A 143 -0.70 20.88 2.59
CA ARG A 143 -0.27 19.51 2.85
C ARG A 143 -1.32 18.51 2.39
N ALA A 144 -2.58 18.69 2.78
CA ALA A 144 -3.68 17.80 2.42
C ALA A 144 -3.82 17.67 0.89
N ALA A 145 -3.87 18.80 0.17
CA ALA A 145 -4.02 18.81 -1.29
C ALA A 145 -2.79 18.26 -2.02
N GLY A 146 -1.59 18.51 -1.49
CA GLY A 146 -0.35 17.99 -2.03
C GLY A 146 -0.23 16.47 -1.85
N LEU A 147 -0.46 15.97 -0.63
CA LEU A 147 -0.34 14.56 -0.28
C LEU A 147 -1.36 13.69 -1.03
N ALA A 148 -2.62 14.15 -1.17
CA ALA A 148 -3.63 13.42 -1.94
C ALA A 148 -3.17 13.14 -3.38
N ARG A 149 -2.59 14.14 -4.05
CA ARG A 149 -2.10 14.03 -5.43
C ARG A 149 -0.83 13.21 -5.52
N VAL A 150 0.12 13.45 -4.60
CA VAL A 150 1.39 12.72 -4.57
C VAL A 150 1.16 11.22 -4.37
N ILE A 151 0.27 10.85 -3.45
CA ILE A 151 -0.09 9.46 -3.22
C ILE A 151 -0.81 8.90 -4.44
N ALA A 152 -1.74 9.62 -5.06
CA ALA A 152 -2.41 9.16 -6.29
C ALA A 152 -1.41 8.91 -7.43
N ASP A 153 -0.48 9.83 -7.65
CA ASP A 153 0.58 9.72 -8.68
C ASP A 153 1.53 8.55 -8.43
N ALA A 154 1.80 8.19 -7.16
CA ALA A 154 2.64 7.04 -6.82
C ALA A 154 2.07 5.72 -7.39
N TYR A 155 0.75 5.63 -7.55
CA TYR A 155 0.05 4.50 -8.16
C TYR A 155 -0.33 4.73 -9.62
N ASP A 156 0.00 5.88 -10.22
CA ASP A 156 -0.51 6.30 -11.53
C ASP A 156 -2.06 6.34 -11.54
N ARG A 157 -2.63 7.09 -10.60
CA ARG A 157 -4.09 7.25 -10.40
C ARG A 157 -4.45 8.73 -10.30
N GLU A 158 -5.72 9.04 -10.62
CA GLU A 158 -6.22 10.41 -10.58
C GLU A 158 -6.69 10.87 -9.20
N SER A 159 -6.95 9.92 -8.29
CA SER A 159 -7.52 10.21 -6.97
C SER A 159 -7.05 9.25 -5.89
N CYS A 160 -7.16 9.71 -4.64
CA CYS A 160 -6.80 8.96 -3.45
C CYS A 160 -8.02 8.82 -2.51
N VAL A 161 -8.25 7.59 -2.05
CA VAL A 161 -9.21 7.24 -1.01
C VAL A 161 -8.46 7.00 0.29
N LEU A 162 -8.88 7.68 1.36
CA LEU A 162 -8.46 7.39 2.72
C LEU A 162 -9.53 6.52 3.40
N VAL A 163 -9.20 5.26 3.69
CA VAL A 163 -10.06 4.33 4.43
C VAL A 163 -9.71 4.44 5.90
N VAL A 164 -10.59 5.05 6.68
CA VAL A 164 -10.45 5.24 8.12
C VAL A 164 -11.18 4.12 8.86
N ALA A 165 -10.45 3.35 9.65
CA ALA A 165 -11.04 2.39 10.57
C ALA A 165 -11.80 3.16 11.68
N LEU A 166 -13.08 2.87 11.87
CA LEU A 166 -13.88 3.38 12.98
C LEU A 166 -13.61 2.52 14.23
N PRO A 167 -12.94 3.06 15.26
CA PRO A 167 -12.87 2.39 16.55
C PRO A 167 -14.18 2.58 17.33
N ASP A 168 -14.27 1.96 18.50
CA ASP A 168 -15.34 2.28 19.44
C ASP A 168 -15.12 3.69 19.99
N LEU A 169 -16.01 4.61 19.64
CA LEU A 169 -15.92 6.04 19.94
C LEU A 169 -17.09 6.50 20.80
N ASP A 170 -16.82 7.45 21.69
CA ASP A 170 -17.88 8.27 22.27
C ASP A 170 -18.42 9.29 21.25
N ALA A 171 -19.49 9.98 21.64
CA ALA A 171 -20.19 10.91 20.76
C ALA A 171 -19.34 12.10 20.28
N ASP A 172 -18.43 12.59 21.12
CA ASP A 172 -17.59 13.75 20.78
C ASP A 172 -16.44 13.34 19.87
N ALA A 173 -15.82 12.21 20.18
CA ALA A 173 -14.79 11.59 19.38
C ALA A 173 -15.29 11.23 17.98
N GLU A 174 -16.49 10.65 17.86
CA GLU A 174 -17.12 10.33 16.57
C GLU A 174 -17.33 11.59 15.72
N ARG A 175 -17.91 12.65 16.31
CA ARG A 175 -18.13 13.93 15.61
C ARG A 175 -16.82 14.57 15.16
N THR A 176 -15.77 14.48 15.99
CA THR A 176 -14.45 15.04 15.68
C THR A 176 -13.77 14.28 14.55
N LEU A 177 -13.84 12.94 14.54
CA LEU A 177 -13.31 12.11 13.47
C LEU A 177 -14.03 12.39 12.13
N VAL A 178 -15.36 12.49 12.17
CA VAL A 178 -16.15 12.84 10.98
C VAL A 178 -15.82 14.24 10.48
N ALA A 179 -15.66 15.22 11.37
CA ALA A 179 -15.25 16.57 10.98
C ALA A 179 -13.85 16.60 10.35
N ALA A 180 -12.91 15.79 10.85
CA ALA A 180 -11.58 15.65 10.25
C ALA A 180 -11.65 15.02 8.86
N ALA A 181 -12.47 13.98 8.68
CA ALA A 181 -12.72 13.36 7.38
C ALA A 181 -13.31 14.36 6.38
N GLU A 182 -14.32 15.13 6.77
CA GLU A 182 -14.93 16.16 5.93
C GLU A 182 -13.94 17.28 5.57
N TRP A 183 -13.08 17.65 6.52
CA TRP A 183 -12.02 18.62 6.29
C TRP A 183 -11.01 18.12 5.25
N LEU A 184 -10.58 16.86 5.33
CA LEU A 184 -9.67 16.25 4.35
C LEU A 184 -10.28 16.16 2.95
N VAL A 185 -11.59 15.86 2.85
CA VAL A 185 -12.31 15.90 1.57
C VAL A 185 -12.31 17.32 1.01
N ARG A 186 -12.73 18.31 1.81
CA ARG A 186 -12.91 19.70 1.37
C ARG A 186 -11.59 20.39 1.00
N HIS A 187 -10.55 20.17 1.77
CA HIS A 187 -9.27 20.89 1.64
C HIS A 187 -8.18 20.06 0.97
N GLY A 188 -8.25 18.74 1.04
CA GLY A 188 -7.27 17.83 0.45
C GLY A 188 -7.67 17.22 -0.89
N GLY A 189 -8.96 17.18 -1.22
CA GLY A 189 -9.45 16.48 -2.41
C GLY A 189 -9.42 14.95 -2.26
N PHE A 190 -9.30 14.43 -1.03
CA PHE A 190 -9.49 13.02 -0.75
C PHE A 190 -10.95 12.60 -0.95
N THR A 191 -11.15 11.32 -1.24
CA THR A 191 -12.39 10.63 -0.88
C THR A 191 -12.14 9.92 0.45
N VAL A 192 -13.09 9.93 1.39
CA VAL A 192 -12.89 9.29 2.71
C VAL A 192 -13.95 8.23 2.94
N TRP A 193 -13.52 7.02 3.29
CA TRP A 193 -14.39 5.92 3.69
C TRP A 193 -14.22 5.64 5.17
N LEU A 194 -15.30 5.73 5.94
CA LEU A 194 -15.33 5.34 7.34
C LEU A 194 -15.82 3.90 7.43
N ALA A 195 -14.95 2.95 7.79
CA ALA A 195 -15.27 1.52 7.78
C ALA A 195 -15.26 0.94 9.19
N GLY A 196 -16.23 0.10 9.52
CA GLY A 196 -16.31 -0.60 10.81
C GLY A 196 -17.70 -0.52 11.45
N GLY A 197 -17.72 -0.20 12.74
CA GLY A 197 -18.95 -0.08 13.54
C GLY A 197 -19.87 1.05 13.07
N PRO A 198 -21.13 1.08 13.54
CA PRO A 198 -22.10 2.08 13.11
C PRO A 198 -21.74 3.48 13.62
N LEU A 199 -21.91 4.50 12.77
CA LEU A 199 -21.98 5.89 13.21
C LEU A 199 -23.31 6.14 13.94
N ARG A 200 -23.26 6.70 15.15
CA ARG A 200 -24.43 6.93 16.02
C ARG A 200 -24.73 8.41 16.23
N HIS A 201 -23.78 9.28 15.92
CA HIS A 201 -23.78 10.70 16.26
C HIS A 201 -23.48 11.61 15.06
N ALA A 202 -23.44 11.05 13.85
CA ALA A 202 -23.10 11.73 12.61
C ALA A 202 -24.01 11.37 11.42
N ASP A 203 -25.33 11.56 11.57
CA ASP A 203 -26.37 11.17 10.59
C ASP A 203 -26.22 11.79 9.20
N ARG A 204 -25.46 12.89 9.08
CA ARG A 204 -25.18 13.56 7.80
C ARG A 204 -24.27 12.74 6.87
N VAL A 205 -23.51 11.78 7.40
CA VAL A 205 -22.64 10.91 6.60
C VAL A 205 -23.47 9.80 5.99
N ARG A 206 -23.48 9.74 4.65
CA ARG A 206 -24.23 8.70 3.93
C ARG A 206 -23.64 7.33 4.20
N SER A 207 -24.47 6.40 4.67
CA SER A 207 -24.15 4.98 4.72
C SER A 207 -24.30 4.36 3.32
N VAL A 208 -23.26 3.67 2.86
CA VAL A 208 -23.21 3.02 1.55
C VAL A 208 -22.84 1.55 1.76
N PRO A 209 -23.80 0.62 1.56
CA PRO A 209 -23.49 -0.80 1.57
C PRO A 209 -22.48 -1.13 0.47
N LEU A 210 -21.45 -1.90 0.82
CA LEU A 210 -20.42 -2.32 -0.12
C LEU A 210 -20.58 -3.81 -0.43
N PRO A 211 -20.89 -4.21 -1.67
CA PRO A 211 -21.09 -5.60 -2.03
C PRO A 211 -19.74 -6.33 -2.19
N VAL A 212 -19.07 -6.60 -1.08
CA VAL A 212 -17.77 -7.27 -1.07
C VAL A 212 -17.89 -8.66 -1.71
N PRO A 213 -16.98 -9.06 -2.63
CA PRO A 213 -17.04 -10.36 -3.29
C PRO A 213 -17.13 -11.54 -2.30
N ALA A 214 -17.93 -12.56 -2.63
CA ALA A 214 -18.25 -13.67 -1.73
C ALA A 214 -17.02 -14.39 -1.15
N ARG A 215 -15.93 -14.49 -1.92
CA ARG A 215 -14.67 -15.09 -1.47
C ARG A 215 -14.06 -14.39 -0.24
N PHE A 216 -14.21 -13.07 -0.18
CA PHE A 216 -13.73 -12.24 0.91
C PHE A 216 -14.77 -12.18 2.04
N ALA A 217 -16.06 -12.05 1.71
CA ALA A 217 -17.13 -12.10 2.72
C ALA A 217 -17.06 -13.40 3.55
N GLY A 218 -16.79 -14.53 2.91
CA GLY A 218 -16.59 -15.82 3.60
C GLY A 218 -15.37 -15.87 4.52
N LEU A 219 -14.36 -15.01 4.35
CA LEU A 219 -13.24 -14.89 5.30
C LEU A 219 -13.70 -14.24 6.61
N ALA A 220 -14.45 -13.13 6.52
CA ALA A 220 -14.95 -12.43 7.69
C ALA A 220 -15.85 -13.36 8.54
N THR A 221 -16.82 -14.03 7.89
CA THR A 221 -17.73 -14.95 8.60
C THR A 221 -17.00 -16.16 9.20
N ALA A 222 -15.96 -16.70 8.54
CA ALA A 222 -15.19 -17.82 9.09
C ALA A 222 -14.39 -17.40 10.33
N THR A 223 -13.83 -16.19 10.31
CA THR A 223 -13.04 -15.62 11.40
C THR A 223 -13.87 -15.26 12.63
N GLU A 224 -15.10 -14.79 12.45
CA GLU A 224 -16.03 -14.48 13.56
C GLU A 224 -16.40 -15.72 14.38
N ARG A 225 -16.40 -16.91 13.78
CA ARG A 225 -16.72 -18.17 14.45
C ARG A 225 -15.57 -18.75 15.28
N LEU A 226 -14.35 -18.24 15.12
CA LEU A 226 -13.18 -18.72 15.84
C LEU A 226 -13.03 -17.96 17.17
N PRO A 227 -12.75 -18.65 18.30
CA PRO A 227 -12.53 -18.00 19.57
C PRO A 227 -11.35 -17.03 19.48
N ALA A 228 -11.44 -15.91 20.21
CA ALA A 228 -10.47 -14.83 20.19
C ALA A 228 -9.15 -15.19 20.89
N ILE A 229 -8.45 -16.22 20.41
CA ILE A 229 -7.15 -16.62 20.94
C ILE A 229 -6.08 -15.81 20.19
N ALA A 230 -5.56 -14.81 20.88
CA ALA A 230 -4.31 -14.08 20.60
C ALA A 230 -4.06 -13.64 19.14
N ALA A 231 -4.96 -12.82 18.58
CA ALA A 231 -4.54 -11.89 17.54
C ALA A 231 -3.98 -10.66 18.26
N GLU A 232 -2.69 -10.40 18.15
CA GLU A 232 -2.15 -9.12 18.61
C GLU A 232 -2.78 -8.00 17.78
N PRO A 233 -3.21 -6.89 18.40
CA PRO A 233 -3.75 -5.77 17.66
C PRO A 233 -2.71 -5.28 16.64
N GLU A 234 -3.13 -5.12 15.39
CA GLU A 234 -2.31 -4.49 14.36
C GLU A 234 -1.89 -3.10 14.83
N SER A 235 -0.60 -2.94 15.15
CA SER A 235 0.00 -1.67 15.58
C SER A 235 0.14 -0.65 14.45
N THR A 236 -0.09 -1.07 13.21
CA THR A 236 0.07 -0.25 12.02
C THR A 236 -1.00 0.85 11.96
N VAL A 237 -0.54 2.09 12.12
CA VAL A 237 -1.35 3.32 12.06
C VAL A 237 -1.77 3.64 10.63
N LEU A 238 -0.86 3.48 9.67
CA LEU A 238 -1.09 3.75 8.25
C LEU A 238 -0.57 2.57 7.41
N ALA A 239 -1.38 2.10 6.47
CA ALA A 239 -1.01 1.03 5.54
C ALA A 239 -1.53 1.32 4.14
N TRP A 240 -0.86 0.82 3.11
CA TRP A 240 -1.27 0.97 1.73
C TRP A 240 -0.87 -0.26 0.90
N PRO A 241 -1.59 -0.59 -0.19
CA PRO A 241 -1.21 -1.69 -1.06
C PRO A 241 0.19 -1.50 -1.64
N PRO A 242 1.10 -2.50 -1.59
CA PRO A 242 2.46 -2.30 -2.06
C PRO A 242 2.54 -2.05 -3.56
N ILE A 243 3.47 -1.19 -3.95
CA ILE A 243 3.62 -0.76 -5.35
C ILE A 243 4.50 -1.77 -6.11
N ALA A 244 3.88 -2.42 -7.10
CA ALA A 244 4.45 -2.74 -8.41
C ALA A 244 5.94 -2.47 -8.64
N GLY A 245 6.83 -3.45 -8.43
CA GLY A 245 8.19 -3.45 -8.99
C GLY A 245 9.29 -2.87 -8.10
N VAL A 246 8.95 -2.37 -6.91
CA VAL A 246 9.93 -1.86 -5.94
C VAL A 246 9.72 -2.48 -4.56
N PRO A 247 10.77 -2.70 -3.76
CA PRO A 247 10.60 -3.06 -2.36
C PRO A 247 9.90 -1.91 -1.63
N ARG A 248 9.07 -2.22 -0.65
CA ARG A 248 8.36 -1.23 0.15
C ARG A 248 9.34 -0.29 0.85
N GLY A 249 9.13 1.03 0.74
CA GLY A 249 9.99 2.02 1.40
C GLY A 249 9.84 2.03 2.93
N ASP A 250 8.67 1.64 3.43
CA ASP A 250 8.32 1.49 4.84
C ASP A 250 8.74 0.14 5.44
N SER A 251 9.15 -0.84 4.62
CA SER A 251 9.66 -2.14 5.08
C SER A 251 11.19 -2.15 5.18
N ALA A 252 11.72 -2.07 6.41
CA ALA A 252 13.16 -2.18 6.64
C ALA A 252 13.73 -3.53 6.17
N ALA A 253 12.95 -4.61 6.29
CA ALA A 253 13.35 -5.95 5.88
C ALA A 253 13.44 -6.09 4.36
N GLU A 254 12.41 -5.69 3.60
CA GLU A 254 12.47 -5.73 2.12
C GLU A 254 13.63 -4.88 1.58
N GLN A 255 13.83 -3.70 2.16
CA GLN A 255 14.94 -2.81 1.80
C GLN A 255 16.31 -3.39 2.15
N ALA A 256 16.42 -4.18 3.22
CA ALA A 256 17.64 -4.90 3.57
C ALA A 256 17.90 -6.07 2.62
N LEU A 257 16.87 -6.84 2.31
CA LEU A 257 16.96 -7.96 1.39
C LEU A 257 17.34 -7.50 -0.02
N GLU A 258 16.74 -6.43 -0.52
CA GLU A 258 17.11 -5.86 -1.83
C GLU A 258 18.58 -5.42 -1.85
N ARG A 259 19.05 -4.70 -0.82
CA ARG A 259 20.47 -4.30 -0.72
C ARG A 259 21.43 -5.50 -0.69
N ALA A 260 21.01 -6.61 -0.07
CA ALA A 260 21.80 -7.83 -0.02
C ALA A 260 21.79 -8.61 -1.34
N LEU A 261 20.68 -8.60 -2.09
CA LEU A 261 20.55 -9.28 -3.37
C LEU A 261 21.16 -8.50 -4.55
N ALA A 262 21.10 -7.16 -4.52
CA ALA A 262 21.48 -6.31 -5.65
C ALA A 262 22.90 -6.53 -6.21
N PRO A 263 23.95 -6.78 -5.39
CA PRO A 263 25.30 -7.05 -5.89
C PRO A 263 25.46 -8.37 -6.64
N HIS A 264 24.47 -9.27 -6.57
CA HIS A 264 24.60 -10.63 -7.07
C HIS A 264 23.96 -10.84 -8.45
N ASP A 265 24.79 -11.17 -9.43
CA ASP A 265 24.37 -11.48 -10.81
C ASP A 265 23.33 -12.60 -10.90
N TRP A 266 23.43 -13.63 -10.06
CA TRP A 266 22.48 -14.74 -10.03
C TRP A 266 21.08 -14.32 -9.59
N ALA A 267 20.95 -13.20 -8.86
CA ALA A 267 19.70 -12.67 -8.34
C ALA A 267 18.99 -11.72 -9.32
N ARG A 268 19.51 -11.54 -10.55
CA ARG A 268 18.83 -10.79 -11.62
C ARG A 268 17.50 -11.45 -11.99
N GLY A 269 16.63 -10.68 -12.63
CA GLY A 269 15.28 -11.13 -13.05
C GLY A 269 14.22 -11.09 -11.95
N ARG A 270 14.62 -10.79 -10.71
CA ARG A 270 13.71 -10.61 -9.57
C ARG A 270 12.80 -9.41 -9.76
N ARG A 271 11.56 -9.52 -9.26
CA ARG A 271 10.55 -8.46 -9.31
C ARG A 271 9.89 -8.33 -7.95
N TRP A 272 9.82 -7.11 -7.43
CA TRP A 272 9.16 -6.84 -6.15
C TRP A 272 7.65 -6.57 -6.32
N ASN A 273 6.89 -6.92 -5.28
CA ASN A 273 5.47 -6.60 -5.06
C ASN A 273 4.58 -6.89 -6.27
N GLN A 274 4.86 -7.98 -6.99
CA GLN A 274 4.20 -8.30 -8.25
C GLN A 274 2.80 -8.87 -8.01
N THR A 275 1.86 -8.42 -8.83
CA THR A 275 0.56 -9.06 -8.94
C THR A 275 0.70 -10.29 -9.85
N TYR A 276 0.37 -11.44 -9.29
CA TYR A 276 0.33 -12.73 -9.97
C TYR A 276 -1.11 -13.11 -10.27
N GLU A 277 -1.43 -13.14 -11.56
CA GLU A 277 -2.72 -13.55 -12.11
C GLU A 277 -2.48 -14.79 -12.96
N TRP A 278 -3.18 -15.89 -12.65
CA TRP A 278 -3.09 -17.14 -13.43
C TRP A 278 -4.35 -17.42 -14.26
N HIS A 279 -5.44 -16.70 -13.99
CA HIS A 279 -6.70 -16.84 -14.73
C HIS A 279 -7.56 -15.58 -14.54
N VAL A 280 -8.22 -15.12 -15.59
CA VAL A 280 -9.07 -13.90 -15.62
C VAL A 280 -10.21 -13.89 -14.59
N LEU A 281 -10.71 -15.07 -14.21
CA LEU A 281 -11.77 -15.22 -13.21
C LEU A 281 -11.25 -15.52 -11.80
N ALA A 282 -9.93 -15.73 -11.65
CA ALA A 282 -9.33 -16.07 -10.37
C ALA A 282 -8.99 -14.82 -9.56
N ALA A 283 -8.70 -15.01 -8.28
CA ALA A 283 -8.21 -13.93 -7.43
C ALA A 283 -6.75 -13.65 -7.78
N ALA A 284 -6.38 -12.39 -8.00
CA ALA A 284 -4.96 -12.04 -8.12
C ALA A 284 -4.28 -12.13 -6.74
N TYR A 285 -3.01 -12.53 -6.72
CA TYR A 285 -2.19 -12.55 -5.51
C TYR A 285 -1.01 -11.61 -5.63
N ARG A 286 -0.65 -10.91 -4.55
CA ARG A 286 0.63 -10.22 -4.48
C ARG A 286 1.72 -11.19 -4.02
N LEU A 287 2.85 -11.19 -4.71
CA LEU A 287 4.10 -11.84 -4.30
C LEU A 287 5.12 -10.74 -3.97
N ASP A 288 5.69 -10.77 -2.77
CA ASP A 288 6.59 -9.68 -2.33
C ASP A 288 7.87 -9.66 -3.16
N LEU A 289 8.51 -10.80 -3.43
CA LEU A 289 9.64 -10.91 -4.34
C LEU A 289 9.51 -12.16 -5.21
N PHE A 290 9.66 -12.02 -6.52
CA PHE A 290 9.36 -13.10 -7.46
C PHE A 290 10.36 -13.22 -8.60
N TRP A 291 10.74 -14.46 -8.92
CA TRP A 291 11.47 -14.87 -10.12
C TRP A 291 10.53 -15.64 -11.06
N PRO A 292 9.93 -14.97 -12.07
CA PRO A 292 8.92 -15.59 -12.93
C PRO A 292 9.39 -16.81 -13.70
N THR A 293 10.62 -16.75 -14.26
CA THR A 293 11.20 -17.82 -15.08
C THR A 293 11.43 -19.11 -14.29
N GLU A 294 11.77 -18.99 -13.01
CA GLU A 294 12.05 -20.11 -12.11
C GLU A 294 10.84 -20.53 -11.27
N GLY A 295 9.75 -19.74 -11.26
CA GLY A 295 8.59 -19.97 -10.41
C GLY A 295 8.90 -19.90 -8.92
N LEU A 296 9.86 -19.06 -8.52
CA LEU A 296 10.26 -18.90 -7.13
C LEU A 296 9.75 -17.57 -6.57
N ALA A 297 8.89 -17.63 -5.57
CA ALA A 297 8.46 -16.50 -4.77
C ALA A 297 9.16 -16.50 -3.40
N VAL A 298 9.40 -15.29 -2.88
CA VAL A 298 9.88 -15.04 -1.53
C VAL A 298 8.91 -14.06 -0.89
N GLU A 299 8.45 -14.38 0.32
CA GLU A 299 7.55 -13.56 1.12
C GLU A 299 8.27 -13.08 2.38
N VAL A 300 8.13 -11.79 2.66
CA VAL A 300 8.79 -11.15 3.80
C VAL A 300 7.72 -10.83 4.84
N ASP A 301 7.53 -11.77 5.76
CA ASP A 301 6.42 -11.76 6.70
C ASP A 301 6.67 -10.71 7.82
N GLY A 302 5.89 -9.64 7.76
CA GLY A 302 5.85 -8.58 8.78
C GLY A 302 4.64 -8.67 9.73
N PRO A 303 4.62 -7.87 10.82
CA PRO A 303 3.50 -7.80 11.77
C PRO A 303 2.13 -7.50 11.15
N GLU A 304 2.09 -6.86 9.99
CA GLU A 304 0.89 -6.54 9.21
C GLU A 304 0.11 -7.77 8.71
N HIS A 305 0.68 -8.97 8.80
CA HIS A 305 0.01 -10.24 8.48
C HIS A 305 -0.70 -10.90 9.69
N ARG A 306 -0.61 -10.30 10.88
CA ARG A 306 -1.11 -10.91 12.13
C ARG A 306 -2.63 -10.83 12.32
N GLY A 307 -3.33 -10.10 11.44
CA GLY A 307 -4.79 -10.06 11.42
C GLY A 307 -5.39 -11.42 11.07
N ARG A 308 -6.56 -11.75 11.61
CA ARG A 308 -7.18 -13.07 11.42
C ARG A 308 -7.71 -13.27 10.00
N ILE A 309 -8.25 -12.22 9.38
CA ILE A 309 -8.73 -12.25 7.99
C ILE A 309 -7.53 -12.38 7.06
N ALA A 310 -6.45 -11.63 7.31
CA ALA A 310 -5.19 -11.73 6.57
C ALA A 310 -4.63 -13.15 6.66
N PHE A 311 -4.51 -13.72 7.87
CA PHE A 311 -4.04 -15.10 8.06
C PHE A 311 -4.90 -16.14 7.33
N ALA A 312 -6.23 -16.02 7.38
CA ALA A 312 -7.12 -16.93 6.67
C ALA A 312 -6.99 -16.81 5.14
N ASN A 313 -6.75 -15.60 4.63
CA ASN A 313 -6.48 -15.36 3.21
C ASN A 313 -5.12 -15.92 2.78
N ASP A 314 -4.07 -15.70 3.59
CA ASP A 314 -2.70 -16.18 3.31
C ASP A 314 -2.66 -17.71 3.24
N ARG A 315 -3.38 -18.42 4.12
CA ARG A 315 -3.50 -19.89 4.01
C ARG A 315 -4.17 -20.35 2.71
N ARG A 316 -5.18 -19.63 2.22
CA ARG A 316 -5.82 -19.95 0.92
C ARG A 316 -4.86 -19.66 -0.24
N ARG A 317 -4.11 -18.56 -0.15
CA ARG A 317 -3.07 -18.19 -1.10
C ARG A 317 -2.01 -19.29 -1.19
N ASP A 318 -1.46 -19.74 -0.06
CA ASP A 318 -0.39 -20.73 -0.02
C ASP A 318 -0.75 -22.03 -0.74
N VAL A 319 -1.93 -22.58 -0.45
CA VAL A 319 -2.43 -23.79 -1.13
C VAL A 319 -2.53 -23.56 -2.63
N GLN A 320 -3.06 -22.41 -3.04
CA GLN A 320 -3.24 -22.10 -4.45
C GLN A 320 -1.91 -21.91 -5.19
N LEU A 321 -0.93 -21.20 -4.59
CA LEU A 321 0.40 -21.02 -5.18
C LEU A 321 1.12 -22.37 -5.36
N GLN A 322 1.00 -23.28 -4.38
CA GLN A 322 1.54 -24.64 -4.49
C GLN A 322 0.89 -25.44 -5.63
N LEU A 323 -0.44 -25.37 -5.76
CA LEU A 323 -1.16 -26.02 -6.87
C LEU A 323 -0.75 -25.48 -8.25
N LEU A 324 -0.28 -24.23 -8.30
CA LEU A 324 0.24 -23.59 -9.51
C LEU A 324 1.72 -23.90 -9.77
N GLY A 325 2.37 -24.72 -8.95
CA GLY A 325 3.76 -25.15 -9.10
C GLY A 325 4.81 -24.13 -8.65
N LEU A 326 4.39 -23.10 -7.92
CA LEU A 326 5.29 -22.09 -7.37
C LEU A 326 5.94 -22.61 -6.08
N ASP A 327 7.26 -22.41 -5.95
CA ASP A 327 7.93 -22.54 -4.66
C ASP A 327 7.85 -21.20 -3.93
N VAL A 328 7.47 -21.23 -2.66
CA VAL A 328 7.38 -20.03 -1.82
C VAL A 328 8.33 -20.19 -0.63
N LEU A 329 9.32 -19.30 -0.51
CA LEU A 329 10.14 -19.17 0.69
C LEU A 329 9.58 -18.04 1.56
N ARG A 330 9.39 -18.30 2.85
CA ARG A 330 8.94 -17.28 3.81
C ARG A 330 10.08 -16.95 4.76
N PHE A 331 10.33 -15.66 4.95
CA PHE A 331 11.26 -15.15 5.95
C PHE A 331 10.58 -14.09 6.79
N THR A 332 10.72 -14.15 8.11
CA THR A 332 10.25 -13.07 8.97
C THR A 332 11.12 -11.83 8.81
N ASN A 333 10.56 -10.65 9.12
CA ASN A 333 11.36 -9.42 9.20
C ASN A 333 12.61 -9.59 10.08
N GLU A 334 12.50 -10.30 11.20
CA GLU A 334 13.61 -10.56 12.12
C GLU A 334 14.72 -11.41 11.46
N GLN A 335 14.36 -12.45 10.71
CA GLN A 335 15.35 -13.27 10.00
C GLN A 335 16.13 -12.46 8.99
N VAL A 336 15.44 -11.63 8.20
CA VAL A 336 16.07 -10.77 7.18
C VAL A 336 16.97 -9.71 7.81
N LEU A 337 16.54 -9.11 8.91
CA LEU A 337 17.28 -8.03 9.56
C LEU A 337 18.48 -8.54 10.38
N THR A 338 18.38 -9.75 10.94
CA THR A 338 19.42 -10.34 11.78
C THR A 338 20.49 -11.07 10.96
N ASP A 339 20.10 -11.83 9.93
CA ASP A 339 21.02 -12.65 9.12
C ASP A 339 20.62 -12.66 7.63
N ALA A 340 20.70 -11.49 7.01
CA ALA A 340 20.49 -11.34 5.56
C ALA A 340 21.38 -12.30 4.71
N PRO A 341 22.66 -12.55 5.04
CA PRO A 341 23.47 -13.52 4.31
C PRO A 341 22.87 -14.93 4.28
N ALA A 342 22.37 -15.46 5.40
CA ALA A 342 21.73 -16.77 5.44
C ALA A 342 20.44 -16.83 4.61
N VAL A 343 19.62 -15.76 4.65
CA VAL A 343 18.43 -15.61 3.81
C VAL A 343 18.78 -15.65 2.33
N VAL A 344 19.75 -14.82 1.91
CA VAL A 344 20.23 -14.75 0.52
C VAL A 344 20.77 -16.09 0.04
N ASP A 345 21.51 -16.81 0.89
CA ASP A 345 22.05 -18.12 0.57
C ASP A 345 20.95 -19.20 0.43
N GLY A 346 19.89 -19.12 1.25
CA GLY A 346 18.68 -19.93 1.09
C GLY A 346 18.00 -19.73 -0.26
N ILE A 347 17.77 -18.47 -0.64
CA ILE A 347 17.18 -18.08 -1.94
C ILE A 347 18.07 -18.60 -3.09
N ARG A 348 19.38 -18.37 -3.01
CA ARG A 348 20.36 -18.80 -4.03
C ARG A 348 20.30 -20.30 -4.28
N ARG A 349 20.28 -21.11 -3.22
CA ARG A 349 20.22 -22.59 -3.34
C ARG A 349 18.96 -23.05 -4.06
N LEU A 350 17.80 -22.53 -3.68
CA LEU A 350 16.54 -22.94 -4.29
C LEU A 350 16.43 -22.48 -5.75
N LEU A 351 16.86 -21.25 -6.03
CA LEU A 351 16.89 -20.72 -7.39
C LEU A 351 17.83 -21.54 -8.29
N ALA A 352 19.01 -21.92 -7.80
CA ALA A 352 19.94 -22.79 -8.53
C ALA A 352 19.33 -24.18 -8.82
N ARG A 353 18.61 -24.76 -7.86
CA ARG A 353 17.89 -26.03 -8.04
C ARG A 353 16.80 -25.91 -9.11
N ARG A 354 15.98 -24.85 -9.07
CA ARG A 354 14.95 -24.58 -10.09
C ARG A 354 15.54 -24.44 -11.48
N ARG A 355 16.64 -23.69 -11.64
CA ARG A 355 17.36 -23.54 -12.92
C ARG A 355 17.91 -24.87 -13.45
N ALA A 356 18.41 -25.73 -12.58
CA ALA A 356 18.90 -27.06 -12.97
C ALA A 356 17.76 -28.03 -13.36
N GLY A 357 16.57 -27.84 -12.79
CA GLY A 357 15.37 -28.64 -13.09
C GLY A 357 14.63 -28.25 -14.37
N GLY A 358 15.06 -27.20 -15.08
CA GLY A 358 14.40 -26.66 -16.28
C GLY A 358 13.50 -25.45 -15.99
N THR A 359 13.21 -24.65 -17.02
CA THR A 359 12.31 -23.50 -16.93
C THR A 359 10.88 -23.94 -16.67
N HIS A 360 10.23 -23.32 -15.69
CA HIS A 360 8.81 -23.49 -15.40
C HIS A 360 8.15 -22.16 -15.79
N PRO A 361 7.64 -22.01 -17.02
CA PRO A 361 7.02 -20.75 -17.42
C PRO A 361 5.77 -20.51 -16.58
N HIS A 362 5.82 -19.47 -15.73
CA HIS A 362 4.70 -19.01 -14.92
C HIS A 362 4.38 -17.55 -15.31
N GLY A 363 3.28 -17.36 -16.04
CA GLY A 363 2.88 -16.07 -16.63
C GLY A 363 3.13 -16.03 -18.15
N ASP A 364 2.18 -15.43 -18.89
CA ASP A 364 2.00 -15.56 -20.34
C ASP A 364 3.28 -15.63 -21.20
N GLU A 365 3.56 -16.85 -21.66
CA GLU A 365 4.22 -17.11 -22.95
C GLU A 365 3.27 -17.84 -23.93
N THR A 366 1.96 -17.86 -23.68
CA THR A 366 0.99 -18.48 -24.61
C THR A 366 -0.34 -17.72 -24.71
N SER A 367 -0.35 -16.68 -25.55
CA SER A 367 -1.31 -16.43 -26.68
C SER A 367 -1.58 -14.95 -26.91
#